data_AF-A0A817NGU2-F1
#
_entry.id   AF-A0A817NGU2-F1
#
_cell.length_a   1.000
_cell.length_b   1.000
_cell.length_c   1.000
_cell.angle_alpha   90.00
_cell.angle_beta   90.00
_cell.angle_gamma   90.00
#
_symmetry.space_group_name_H-M   'P 1'
#
loop_
_entity.id
_entity.type
_entity.pdbx_description
1 polymer ?
#
loop_
_entity_poly.entity_id
_entity_poly.type
_entity_poly.pdbx_seq_one_letter_code
_entity_poly.pdbx_strand_id
1 'polypeptide(L)'
;MTDEQAKAVHGILGALRNLAVPTTNRLLLVDSDVLDNVIPYIFIKNFAGEIAYKATGVIRFLLRDAKETSKLAIIDDQILKQIVLNSNTIHAGLQFESRRVLFLLPIALKTVQAIEALARNDVFPLITSTLASCDVQTNRGIIQNEALIALNIIFMLANAFICEKLKEANSHENIKEFLKQEIQHPEIINNILQLIHLIKKQNNFLTVEQLHEYKPLLENIRISQNCGGRRLIDRTLAVIQNELE
;
A
#
# COMPACT_ATOMS: atom_id res chain seq x y z
N MET A 1 30.61 1.72 10.71
CA MET A 1 30.45 0.27 10.48
C MET A 1 31.55 -0.16 9.52
N THR A 2 32.32 -1.18 9.88
CA THR A 2 33.31 -1.82 9.00
C THR A 2 32.64 -2.83 8.06
N ASP A 3 33.34 -3.29 7.02
CA ASP A 3 32.83 -4.31 6.09
C ASP A 3 32.46 -5.63 6.79
N GLU A 4 33.25 -6.04 7.79
CA GLU A 4 32.98 -7.25 8.57
C GLU A 4 31.71 -7.09 9.42
N GLN A 5 31.55 -5.93 10.06
CA GLN A 5 30.32 -5.60 10.79
C GLN A 5 29.12 -5.55 9.84
N ALA A 6 29.28 -5.00 8.63
CA ALA A 6 28.22 -4.95 7.62
C ALA A 6 27.78 -6.35 7.18
N LYS A 7 28.72 -7.28 6.96
CA LYS A 7 28.43 -8.69 6.65
C LYS A 7 27.69 -9.38 7.79
N ALA A 8 28.13 -9.17 9.04
CA ALA A 8 27.48 -9.73 10.22
C ALA A 8 26.03 -9.22 10.35
N VAL A 9 25.82 -7.91 10.24
CA VAL A 9 24.49 -7.27 10.29
C VAL A 9 23.59 -7.80 9.17
N HIS A 10 24.10 -7.89 7.94
CA HIS A 10 23.34 -8.45 6.83
C HIS A 10 22.93 -9.90 7.14
N GLY A 11 23.83 -10.73 7.67
CA GLY A 11 23.53 -12.12 8.04
C GLY A 11 22.43 -12.21 9.10
N ILE A 12 22.54 -11.40 10.17
CA ILE A 12 21.56 -11.35 11.26
C ILE A 12 20.18 -10.90 10.76
N LEU A 13 20.11 -9.81 9.99
CA LEU A 13 18.83 -9.33 9.42
C LEU A 13 18.24 -10.36 8.45
N GLY A 14 19.07 -11.08 7.70
CA GLY A 14 18.64 -12.19 6.85
C GLY A 14 17.99 -13.33 7.66
N ALA A 15 18.62 -13.71 8.78
CA ALA A 15 18.08 -14.73 9.68
C ALA A 15 16.76 -14.27 10.33
N LEU A 16 16.71 -13.03 10.84
CA LEU A 16 15.49 -12.45 11.41
C LEU A 16 14.34 -12.40 10.40
N ARG A 17 14.62 -12.05 9.14
CA ARG A 17 13.62 -12.02 8.07
C ARG A 17 13.00 -13.40 7.87
N ASN A 18 13.81 -14.45 7.85
CA ASN A 18 13.34 -15.83 7.71
C ASN A 18 12.55 -16.29 8.95
N LEU A 19 13.01 -15.92 10.14
CA LEU A 19 12.31 -16.20 11.39
C LEU A 19 10.96 -15.49 11.48
N ALA A 20 10.79 -14.32 10.86
CA ALA A 20 9.54 -13.55 10.86
C ALA A 20 8.47 -14.08 9.88
N VAL A 21 8.80 -15.04 9.02
CA VAL A 21 7.85 -15.61 8.04
C VAL A 21 6.72 -16.38 8.73
N PRO A 22 6.98 -17.38 9.59
CA PRO A 22 5.93 -18.12 10.28
C PRO A 22 5.19 -17.24 11.30
N THR A 23 3.85 -17.34 11.34
CA THR A 23 3.02 -16.53 12.24
C THR A 23 3.39 -16.72 13.71
N THR A 24 3.66 -17.97 14.15
CA THR A 24 4.03 -18.29 15.53
C THR A 24 5.29 -17.56 15.99
N ASN A 25 6.30 -17.49 15.11
CA ASN A 25 7.56 -16.84 15.42
C ASN A 25 7.42 -15.32 15.41
N ARG A 26 6.60 -14.78 14.49
CA ARG A 26 6.38 -13.34 14.38
C ARG A 26 5.89 -12.74 15.70
N LEU A 27 4.95 -13.40 16.37
CA LEU A 27 4.43 -12.95 17.67
C LEU A 27 5.56 -12.84 18.70
N LEU A 28 6.39 -13.88 18.81
CA LEU A 28 7.55 -13.88 19.70
C LEU A 28 8.56 -12.76 19.36
N LEU A 29 8.79 -12.48 18.07
CA LEU A 29 9.69 -11.41 17.63
C LEU A 29 9.13 -10.02 17.94
N VAL A 30 7.82 -9.82 17.81
CA VAL A 30 7.13 -8.57 18.21
C VAL A 30 7.23 -8.37 19.73
N ASP A 31 7.02 -9.43 20.50
CA ASP A 31 7.14 -9.38 21.96
C ASP A 31 8.57 -9.08 22.41
N SER A 32 9.58 -9.54 21.65
CA SER A 32 11.01 -9.37 21.93
C SER A 32 11.61 -8.04 21.41
N ASP A 33 10.79 -7.03 21.11
CA ASP A 33 11.24 -5.69 20.66
C ASP A 33 12.15 -5.72 19.42
N VAL A 34 11.99 -6.72 18.55
CA VAL A 34 12.82 -6.85 17.34
C VAL A 34 12.58 -5.66 16.40
N LEU A 35 11.38 -5.09 16.39
CA LEU A 35 11.06 -3.92 15.58
C LEU A 35 11.92 -2.71 15.96
N ASP A 36 12.00 -2.38 17.25
CA ASP A 36 12.82 -1.28 17.78
C ASP A 36 14.30 -1.44 17.42
N ASN A 37 14.81 -2.67 17.52
CA ASN A 37 16.20 -2.98 17.20
C ASN A 37 16.50 -2.95 15.71
N VAL A 38 15.52 -3.21 14.85
CA VAL A 38 15.70 -3.25 13.39
C VAL A 38 15.58 -1.86 12.75
N ILE A 39 14.76 -0.97 13.30
CA ILE A 39 14.51 0.38 12.74
C ILE A 39 15.80 1.18 12.49
N PRO A 40 16.79 1.24 13.40
CA PRO A 40 18.02 2.00 13.14
C PRO A 40 18.75 1.60 11.84
N TYR A 41 18.59 0.35 11.38
CA TYR A 41 19.26 -0.15 10.18
C TYR A 41 18.67 0.39 8.87
N ILE A 42 17.44 0.95 8.86
CA ILE A 42 16.89 1.60 7.65
C ILE A 42 17.50 2.99 7.37
N PHE A 43 18.23 3.55 8.33
CA PHE A 43 18.89 4.87 8.25
C PHE A 43 20.38 4.79 7.85
N ILE A 44 20.93 3.58 7.73
CA ILE A 44 22.35 3.40 7.44
C ILE A 44 22.67 3.91 6.03
N LYS A 45 23.61 4.85 5.94
CA LYS A 45 24.05 5.45 4.66
C LYS A 45 25.12 4.62 3.93
N ASN A 46 25.98 3.92 4.67
CA ASN A 46 27.04 3.07 4.09
C ASN A 46 26.51 1.64 3.90
N PHE A 47 26.64 1.04 2.72
CA PHE A 47 25.96 -0.24 2.38
C PHE A 47 24.43 -0.13 2.43
N ALA A 48 23.90 1.09 2.22
CA ALA A 48 22.50 1.44 2.43
C ALA A 48 21.53 0.49 1.72
N GLY A 49 21.84 0.07 0.50
CA GLY A 49 20.96 -0.80 -0.30
C GLY A 49 20.67 -2.14 0.38
N GLU A 50 21.71 -2.93 0.65
CA GLU A 50 21.55 -4.31 1.11
C GLU A 50 21.05 -4.41 2.55
N ILE A 51 21.61 -3.61 3.46
CA ILE A 51 21.25 -3.67 4.88
C ILE A 51 19.85 -3.09 5.09
N ALA A 52 19.55 -1.92 4.51
CA ALA A 52 18.21 -1.36 4.63
C ALA A 52 17.19 -2.27 3.94
N TYR A 53 17.53 -2.93 2.81
CA TYR A 53 16.62 -3.88 2.17
C TYR A 53 16.23 -5.02 3.12
N LYS A 54 17.21 -5.61 3.81
CA LYS A 54 16.93 -6.67 4.78
C LYS A 54 16.14 -6.16 5.98
N ALA A 55 16.52 -5.01 6.54
CA ALA A 55 15.81 -4.40 7.66
C ALA A 55 14.34 -4.09 7.32
N THR A 56 14.10 -3.43 6.19
CA THR A 56 12.74 -3.16 5.67
C THR A 56 11.95 -4.44 5.45
N GLY A 57 12.59 -5.52 4.99
CA GLY A 57 11.95 -6.81 4.86
C GLY A 57 11.53 -7.45 6.18
N VAL A 58 12.36 -7.33 7.23
CA VAL A 58 11.98 -7.75 8.59
C VAL A 58 10.79 -6.92 9.07
N ILE A 59 10.85 -5.58 8.96
CA ILE A 59 9.76 -4.68 9.33
C ILE A 59 8.46 -5.11 8.65
N ARG A 60 8.46 -5.32 7.32
CA ARG A 60 7.27 -5.76 6.57
C ARG A 60 6.66 -7.04 7.13
N PHE A 61 7.48 -8.02 7.49
CA PHE A 61 6.97 -9.26 8.06
C PHE A 61 6.41 -9.06 9.47
N LEU A 62 7.05 -8.26 10.32
CA LEU A 62 6.54 -7.96 11.65
C LEU A 62 5.22 -7.16 11.62
N LEU A 63 5.04 -6.29 10.62
CA LEU A 63 3.79 -5.56 10.37
C LEU A 63 2.64 -6.44 9.86
N ARG A 64 2.93 -7.63 9.35
CA ARG A 64 1.91 -8.50 8.74
C ARG A 64 1.04 -9.11 9.84
N ASP A 65 -0.28 -9.08 9.65
CA ASP A 65 -1.28 -9.59 10.61
C ASP A 65 -1.32 -8.83 11.95
N ALA A 66 -1.11 -7.52 11.89
CA ALA A 66 -1.02 -6.53 12.98
C ALA A 66 -2.14 -6.45 14.03
N LYS A 67 -3.08 -7.42 14.08
CA LYS A 67 -4.06 -7.51 15.17
C LYS A 67 -3.40 -7.51 16.56
N GLU A 68 -2.11 -7.85 16.64
CA GLU A 68 -1.36 -8.02 17.88
C GLU A 68 -0.19 -7.04 18.05
N THR A 69 0.08 -6.17 17.07
CA THR A 69 1.18 -5.19 17.17
C THR A 69 0.69 -3.90 17.83
N SER A 70 0.44 -3.93 19.14
CA SER A 70 0.28 -2.72 19.96
C SER A 70 1.53 -1.81 19.93
N LYS A 71 2.67 -2.34 19.44
CA LYS A 71 3.95 -1.64 19.29
C LYS A 71 4.14 -0.88 17.98
N LEU A 72 3.13 -0.77 17.09
CA LEU A 72 3.29 0.05 15.87
C LEU A 72 3.39 1.56 16.12
N ALA A 73 3.15 2.00 17.36
CA ALA A 73 3.37 3.37 17.80
C ALA A 73 4.82 3.86 17.60
N ILE A 74 5.77 2.94 17.36
CA ILE A 74 7.18 3.28 17.09
C ILE A 74 7.36 3.95 15.71
N ILE A 75 6.46 3.72 14.74
CA ILE A 75 6.59 4.28 13.38
C ILE A 75 6.15 5.75 13.38
N ASP A 76 7.11 6.63 13.64
CA ASP A 76 6.96 8.07 13.63
C ASP A 76 7.22 8.70 12.23
N ASP A 77 7.06 10.02 12.15
CA ASP A 77 7.30 10.79 10.92
C ASP A 77 8.74 10.66 10.40
N GLN A 78 9.74 10.50 11.27
CA GLN A 78 11.14 10.35 10.85
C GLN A 78 11.34 9.00 10.15
N ILE A 79 10.76 7.94 10.70
CA ILE A 79 10.79 6.59 10.12
C ILE A 79 10.01 6.58 8.80
N LEU A 80 8.82 7.19 8.75
CA LEU A 80 8.03 7.30 7.52
C LEU A 80 8.81 8.00 6.40
N LYS A 81 9.42 9.17 6.70
CA LYS A 81 10.26 9.89 5.73
C LYS A 81 11.40 9.04 5.20
N GLN A 82 12.06 8.27 6.07
CA GLN A 82 13.15 7.40 5.65
C GLN A 82 12.66 6.25 4.76
N ILE A 83 11.51 5.63 5.06
CA ILE A 83 10.93 4.58 4.21
C ILE A 83 10.49 5.17 2.86
N VAL A 84 9.91 6.37 2.85
CA VAL A 84 9.56 7.10 1.62
C VAL A 84 10.81 7.41 0.78
N LEU A 85 11.89 7.87 1.40
CA LEU A 85 13.18 8.05 0.72
C LEU A 85 13.69 6.73 0.12
N ASN A 86 13.66 5.65 0.91
CA ASN A 86 14.08 4.32 0.47
C ASN A 86 13.18 3.77 -0.66
N SER A 87 11.92 4.19 -0.74
CA SER A 87 10.99 3.81 -1.83
C SER A 87 11.29 4.47 -3.19
N ASN A 88 12.23 5.42 -3.21
CA ASN A 88 12.68 6.16 -4.39
C ASN A 88 14.17 5.91 -4.71
N THR A 89 14.80 4.92 -4.07
CA THR A 89 16.18 4.52 -4.34
C THR A 89 16.32 3.80 -5.68
N ILE A 90 17.54 3.81 -6.24
CA ILE A 90 17.92 3.02 -7.43
C ILE A 90 18.04 1.51 -7.13
N HIS A 91 18.20 1.14 -5.86
CA HIS A 91 18.28 -0.26 -5.45
C HIS A 91 16.89 -0.89 -5.48
N ALA A 92 16.55 -1.60 -6.56
CA ALA A 92 15.24 -2.19 -6.81
C ALA A 92 14.65 -2.97 -5.60
N GLY A 93 15.43 -3.85 -4.95
CA GLY A 93 14.95 -4.64 -3.81
C GLY A 93 14.42 -3.77 -2.66
N LEU A 94 15.25 -2.83 -2.17
CA LEU A 94 14.88 -1.82 -1.19
C LEU A 94 13.70 -0.95 -1.65
N GLN A 95 13.69 -0.53 -2.93
CA GLN A 95 12.61 0.27 -3.50
C GLN A 95 11.25 -0.43 -3.32
N PHE A 96 11.15 -1.69 -3.76
CA PHE A 96 9.91 -2.46 -3.66
C PHE A 96 9.54 -2.79 -2.22
N GLU A 97 10.50 -3.25 -1.42
CA GLU A 97 10.20 -3.64 -0.04
C GLU A 97 9.73 -2.43 0.78
N SER A 98 10.27 -1.23 0.52
CA SER A 98 9.85 0.00 1.19
C SER A 98 8.42 0.39 0.81
N ARG A 99 8.07 0.31 -0.48
CA ARG A 99 6.68 0.55 -0.93
C ARG A 99 5.71 -0.42 -0.26
N ARG A 100 6.05 -1.70 -0.22
CA ARG A 100 5.20 -2.72 0.40
C ARG A 100 5.02 -2.52 1.91
N VAL A 101 6.04 -2.02 2.61
CA VAL A 101 5.88 -1.58 4.01
C VAL A 101 4.86 -0.45 4.10
N LEU A 102 5.00 0.60 3.28
CA LEU A 102 4.08 1.74 3.28
C LEU A 102 2.63 1.32 2.98
N PHE A 103 2.42 0.35 2.10
CA PHE A 103 1.08 -0.14 1.73
C PHE A 103 0.46 -1.01 2.84
N LEU A 104 1.31 -1.64 3.64
CA LEU A 104 0.87 -2.44 4.77
C LEU A 104 0.45 -1.58 5.97
N LEU A 105 0.99 -0.37 6.12
CA LEU A 105 0.71 0.51 7.27
C LEU A 105 -0.77 0.86 7.45
N PRO A 106 -1.55 1.25 6.41
CA PRO A 106 -2.99 1.44 6.54
C PRO A 106 -3.70 0.19 7.10
N ILE A 107 -3.31 -0.98 6.61
CA ILE A 107 -3.89 -2.28 6.99
C ILE A 107 -3.49 -2.65 8.42
N ALA A 108 -2.28 -2.28 8.82
CA ALA A 108 -1.73 -2.63 10.11
C ALA A 108 -2.29 -1.74 11.23
N LEU A 109 -2.35 -0.43 10.97
CA LEU A 109 -2.71 0.58 11.97
C LEU A 109 -4.23 0.82 12.06
N LYS A 110 -4.93 0.91 10.92
CA LYS A 110 -6.39 1.10 10.82
C LYS A 110 -6.97 2.23 11.71
N THR A 111 -6.22 3.30 11.93
CA THR A 111 -6.69 4.50 12.64
C THR A 111 -6.59 5.74 11.77
N VAL A 112 -7.50 6.69 11.94
CA VAL A 112 -7.49 7.97 11.20
C VAL A 112 -6.15 8.70 11.41
N GLN A 113 -5.65 8.74 12.65
CA GLN A 113 -4.39 9.42 13.00
C GLN A 113 -3.19 8.84 12.24
N ALA A 114 -3.14 7.52 12.09
CA ALA A 114 -2.12 6.85 11.30
C ALA A 114 -2.23 7.22 9.82
N ILE A 115 -3.44 7.19 9.25
CA ILE A 115 -3.66 7.55 7.84
C ILE A 115 -3.28 9.02 7.57
N GLU A 116 -3.59 9.93 8.49
CA GLU A 116 -3.17 11.33 8.38
C GLU A 116 -1.65 11.50 8.47
N ALA A 117 -0.96 10.71 9.30
CA ALA A 117 0.50 10.70 9.35
C ALA A 117 1.09 10.22 8.01
N LEU A 118 0.54 9.17 7.40
CA LEU A 118 0.94 8.74 6.06
C LEU A 118 0.73 9.86 5.02
N ALA A 119 -0.40 10.57 5.09
CA ALA A 119 -0.70 11.68 4.20
C ALA A 119 0.28 12.85 4.35
N ARG A 120 0.71 13.19 5.57
CA ARG A 120 1.71 14.24 5.85
C ARG A 120 3.12 13.90 5.37
N ASN A 121 3.41 12.62 5.16
CA ASN A 121 4.72 12.12 4.74
C ASN A 121 4.71 11.65 3.28
N ASP A 122 3.85 12.20 2.43
CA ASP A 122 3.82 11.95 0.98
C ASP A 122 3.69 10.47 0.57
N VAL A 123 3.00 9.67 1.40
CA VAL A 123 2.78 8.24 1.10
C VAL A 123 1.70 8.04 0.05
N PHE A 124 0.68 8.91 -0.01
CA PHE A 124 -0.44 8.75 -0.95
C PHE A 124 -0.02 8.78 -2.42
N PRO A 125 0.84 9.72 -2.88
CA PRO A 125 1.37 9.69 -4.25
C PRO A 125 2.05 8.36 -4.61
N LEU A 126 2.76 7.74 -3.67
CA LEU A 126 3.41 6.43 -3.90
C LEU A 126 2.39 5.31 -4.07
N ILE A 127 1.34 5.30 -3.25
CA ILE A 127 0.26 4.30 -3.34
C ILE A 127 -0.50 4.47 -4.66
N THR A 128 -0.94 5.68 -4.98
CA THR A 128 -1.78 5.95 -6.16
C THR A 128 -1.01 5.71 -7.45
N SER A 129 0.21 6.24 -7.58
CA SER A 129 1.03 6.03 -8.79
C SER A 129 1.39 4.57 -9.03
N THR A 130 1.49 3.76 -7.96
CA THR A 130 1.75 2.32 -8.10
C THR A 130 0.61 1.59 -8.83
N LEU A 131 -0.64 2.05 -8.69
CA LEU A 131 -1.75 1.51 -9.49
C LEU A 131 -1.56 1.78 -10.98
N ALA A 132 -1.21 3.02 -11.34
CA ALA A 132 -1.02 3.44 -12.72
C ALA A 132 0.27 2.89 -13.35
N SER A 133 1.23 2.42 -12.52
CA SER A 133 2.52 1.95 -13.01
C SER A 133 2.38 0.78 -13.99
N CYS A 134 3.03 0.93 -15.15
CA CYS A 134 3.01 -0.04 -16.25
C CYS A 134 4.23 -0.97 -16.28
N ASP A 135 5.06 -0.96 -15.23
CA ASP A 135 6.35 -1.64 -15.27
C ASP A 135 6.23 -3.16 -15.49
N VAL A 136 7.16 -3.70 -16.27
CA VAL A 136 7.24 -5.09 -16.77
C VAL A 136 7.76 -6.05 -15.69
N GLN A 137 7.39 -5.83 -14.43
CA GLN A 137 7.93 -6.60 -13.33
C GLN A 137 7.11 -7.85 -13.03
N THR A 138 7.83 -8.95 -12.80
CA THR A 138 7.28 -10.13 -12.16
C THR A 138 6.73 -9.69 -10.79
N ASN A 139 5.43 -9.93 -10.53
CA ASN A 139 4.67 -9.50 -9.34
C ASN A 139 3.93 -8.15 -9.41
N ARG A 140 3.82 -7.49 -10.58
CA ARG A 140 3.01 -6.27 -10.74
C ARG A 140 1.61 -6.38 -10.11
N GLY A 141 0.88 -7.46 -10.40
CA GLY A 141 -0.47 -7.67 -9.87
C GLY A 141 -0.51 -7.78 -8.34
N ILE A 142 0.53 -8.33 -7.70
CA ILE A 142 0.60 -8.44 -6.23
C ILE A 142 0.75 -7.07 -5.60
N ILE A 143 1.68 -6.26 -6.10
CA ILE A 143 1.97 -4.93 -5.55
C ILE A 143 0.80 -3.97 -5.80
N GLN A 144 0.19 -4.02 -6.99
CA GLN A 144 -1.03 -3.27 -7.30
C GLN A 144 -2.18 -3.68 -6.36
N ASN A 145 -2.34 -4.97 -6.08
CA ASN A 145 -3.35 -5.44 -5.14
C ASN A 145 -3.08 -4.93 -3.71
N GLU A 146 -1.83 -4.97 -3.24
CA GLU A 146 -1.44 -4.40 -1.94
C GLU A 146 -1.77 -2.90 -1.86
N ALA A 147 -1.48 -2.14 -2.93
CA ALA A 147 -1.84 -0.72 -3.03
C ALA A 147 -3.37 -0.49 -3.04
N LEU A 148 -4.15 -1.32 -3.75
CA LEU A 148 -5.61 -1.25 -3.73
C LEU A 148 -6.20 -1.52 -2.35
N ILE A 149 -5.67 -2.53 -1.64
CA ILE A 149 -6.13 -2.85 -0.29
C ILE A 149 -5.78 -1.68 0.65
N ALA A 150 -4.59 -1.09 0.52
CA ALA A 150 -4.21 0.11 1.26
C ALA A 150 -5.19 1.27 1.03
N LEU A 151 -5.52 1.56 -0.24
CA LEU A 151 -6.50 2.61 -0.59
C LEU A 151 -7.90 2.32 -0.06
N ASN A 152 -8.36 1.06 -0.08
CA ASN A 152 -9.64 0.70 0.53
C ASN A 152 -9.67 1.08 2.02
N ILE A 153 -8.61 0.81 2.78
CA ILE A 153 -8.55 1.21 4.19
C ILE A 153 -8.47 2.73 4.35
N ILE A 154 -7.68 3.41 3.51
CA ILE A 154 -7.57 4.87 3.53
C ILE A 154 -8.94 5.52 3.27
N PHE A 155 -9.66 5.11 2.22
CA PHE A 155 -10.99 5.65 1.89
C PHE A 155 -12.07 5.26 2.90
N MET A 156 -11.94 4.11 3.56
CA MET A 156 -12.83 3.72 4.66
C MET A 156 -12.70 4.67 5.87
N LEU A 157 -11.50 5.19 6.11
CA LEU A 157 -11.18 6.08 7.22
C LEU A 157 -11.05 7.56 6.80
N ALA A 158 -11.38 7.88 5.56
CA ALA A 158 -11.14 9.21 5.02
C ALA A 158 -12.02 10.27 5.69
N ASN A 159 -11.38 11.38 6.03
CA ASN A 159 -11.99 12.65 6.41
C ASN A 159 -11.63 13.72 5.37
N ALA A 160 -12.08 14.96 5.58
CA ALA A 160 -11.82 16.06 4.63
C ALA A 160 -10.32 16.25 4.33
N PHE A 161 -9.45 16.16 5.33
CA PHE A 161 -7.99 16.29 5.14
C PHE A 161 -7.42 15.16 4.29
N ILE A 162 -7.80 13.91 4.56
CA ILE A 162 -7.37 12.73 3.80
C ILE A 162 -7.86 12.83 2.35
N CYS A 163 -9.10 13.27 2.13
CA CYS A 163 -9.65 13.48 0.79
C CYS A 163 -8.86 14.52 0.00
N GLU A 164 -8.54 15.67 0.59
CA GLU A 164 -7.71 16.68 -0.08
C GLU A 164 -6.32 16.13 -0.44
N LYS A 165 -5.67 15.42 0.47
CA LYS A 165 -4.36 14.80 0.21
C LYS A 165 -4.40 13.75 -0.89
N LEU A 166 -5.50 12.99 -1.02
CA LEU A 166 -5.68 12.04 -2.12
C LEU A 166 -5.88 12.73 -3.47
N LYS A 167 -6.60 13.87 -3.50
CA LYS A 167 -6.74 14.70 -4.70
C LYS A 167 -5.39 15.25 -5.14
N GLU A 168 -4.61 15.82 -4.20
CA GLU A 168 -3.23 16.28 -4.46
C GLU A 168 -2.33 15.15 -5.01
N ALA A 169 -2.57 13.90 -4.58
CA ALA A 169 -1.87 12.71 -5.05
C ALA A 169 -2.35 12.17 -6.41
N ASN A 170 -3.15 12.93 -7.16
CA ASN A 170 -3.73 12.55 -8.46
C ASN A 170 -4.43 11.18 -8.43
N SER A 171 -5.09 10.84 -7.32
CA SER A 171 -5.65 9.49 -7.15
C SER A 171 -6.70 9.16 -8.21
N HIS A 172 -7.53 10.13 -8.60
CA HIS A 172 -8.55 9.95 -9.63
C HIS A 172 -7.95 9.50 -10.97
N GLU A 173 -6.94 10.20 -11.48
CA GLU A 173 -6.27 9.85 -12.73
C GLU A 173 -5.55 8.51 -12.63
N ASN A 174 -4.85 8.26 -11.53
CA ASN A 174 -4.14 7.00 -11.33
C ASN A 174 -5.09 5.78 -11.27
N ILE A 175 -6.28 5.94 -10.66
CA ILE A 175 -7.31 4.90 -10.62
C ILE A 175 -7.91 4.67 -12.01
N LYS A 176 -8.16 5.74 -12.79
CA LYS A 176 -8.60 5.60 -14.19
C LYS A 176 -7.58 4.86 -15.04
N GLU A 177 -6.31 5.22 -14.93
CA GLU A 177 -5.24 4.53 -15.66
C GLU A 177 -5.14 3.07 -15.26
N PHE A 178 -5.38 2.74 -13.99
CA PHE A 178 -5.46 1.36 -13.55
C PHE A 178 -6.64 0.60 -14.17
N LEU A 179 -7.83 1.21 -14.22
CA LEU A 179 -9.04 0.61 -14.82
C LEU A 179 -8.93 0.39 -16.34
N LYS A 180 -8.03 1.11 -17.04
CA LYS A 180 -7.75 0.89 -18.46
C LYS A 180 -6.86 -0.33 -18.72
N GLN A 181 -6.22 -0.87 -17.70
CA GLN A 181 -5.35 -2.04 -17.81
C GLN A 181 -6.18 -3.32 -17.94
N GLU A 182 -5.58 -4.36 -18.51
CA GLU A 182 -6.20 -5.69 -18.53
C GLU A 182 -6.10 -6.33 -17.13
N ILE A 183 -7.19 -6.30 -16.38
CA ILE A 183 -7.26 -6.87 -15.03
C ILE A 183 -7.81 -8.29 -15.11
N GLN A 184 -6.96 -9.29 -14.93
CA GLN A 184 -7.34 -10.70 -15.04
C GLN A 184 -7.72 -11.36 -13.71
N HIS A 185 -7.20 -10.86 -12.58
CA HIS A 185 -7.40 -11.51 -11.28
C HIS A 185 -8.72 -11.07 -10.62
N PRO A 186 -9.65 -11.99 -10.28
CA PRO A 186 -10.94 -11.63 -9.69
C PRO A 186 -10.84 -10.88 -8.36
N GLU A 187 -9.81 -11.17 -7.55
CA GLU A 187 -9.58 -10.49 -6.28
C GLU A 187 -9.28 -9.00 -6.48
N ILE A 188 -8.45 -8.67 -7.48
CA ILE A 188 -8.10 -7.29 -7.82
C ILE A 188 -9.34 -6.54 -8.28
N ILE A 189 -10.21 -7.19 -9.06
CA ILE A 189 -11.49 -6.62 -9.52
C ILE A 189 -12.40 -6.31 -8.32
N ASN A 190 -12.53 -7.24 -7.39
CA ASN A 190 -13.32 -7.00 -6.18
C ASN A 190 -12.77 -5.82 -5.37
N ASN A 191 -11.45 -5.72 -5.22
CA ASN A 191 -10.80 -4.65 -4.47
C ASN A 191 -10.97 -3.28 -5.15
N ILE A 192 -10.91 -3.19 -6.48
CA ILE A 192 -11.16 -1.92 -7.18
C ILE A 192 -12.65 -1.51 -7.16
N LEU A 193 -13.58 -2.46 -7.26
CA LEU A 193 -15.01 -2.16 -7.14
C LEU A 193 -15.37 -1.70 -5.72
N GLN A 194 -14.79 -2.33 -4.70
CA GLN A 194 -14.93 -1.86 -3.32
C GLN A 194 -14.38 -0.43 -3.17
N LEU A 195 -13.22 -0.14 -3.76
CA LEU A 195 -12.61 1.18 -3.71
C LEU A 195 -13.54 2.23 -4.35
N ILE A 196 -14.11 1.95 -5.52
CA ILE A 196 -15.06 2.85 -6.19
C ILE A 196 -16.29 3.11 -5.30
N HIS A 197 -16.82 2.07 -4.64
CA HIS A 197 -17.94 2.24 -3.72
C HIS A 197 -17.58 3.11 -2.50
N LEU A 198 -16.36 2.99 -1.98
CA LEU A 198 -15.88 3.82 -0.87
C LEU A 198 -15.63 5.26 -1.32
N ILE A 199 -15.03 5.48 -2.49
CA ILE A 199 -14.88 6.81 -3.11
C ILE A 199 -16.24 7.50 -3.22
N LYS A 200 -17.24 6.76 -3.69
CA LYS A 200 -18.61 7.24 -3.83
C LYS A 200 -19.23 7.69 -2.51
N LYS A 201 -18.90 7.02 -1.40
CA LYS A 201 -19.37 7.43 -0.06
C LYS A 201 -18.72 8.74 0.41
N GLN A 202 -17.57 9.10 -0.14
CA GLN A 202 -16.91 10.36 0.17
C GLN A 202 -17.54 11.48 -0.64
N ASN A 203 -18.45 12.21 0.00
CA ASN A 203 -19.10 13.38 -0.60
C ASN A 203 -18.04 14.34 -1.19
N ASN A 204 -18.23 14.78 -2.43
CA ASN A 204 -17.36 15.74 -3.12
C ASN A 204 -15.91 15.27 -3.33
N PHE A 205 -15.64 13.96 -3.29
CA PHE A 205 -14.33 13.45 -3.70
C PHE A 205 -14.13 13.51 -5.21
N LEU A 206 -15.12 13.00 -5.97
CA LEU A 206 -15.18 13.12 -7.43
C LEU A 206 -16.24 14.16 -7.81
N THR A 207 -16.00 14.88 -8.92
CA THR A 207 -17.06 15.66 -9.58
C THR A 207 -18.01 14.73 -10.36
N VAL A 208 -19.16 15.25 -10.77
CA VAL A 208 -20.13 14.50 -11.61
C VAL A 208 -19.49 14.12 -12.94
N GLU A 209 -18.71 15.02 -13.54
CA GLU A 209 -17.96 14.77 -14.77
C GLU A 209 -16.94 13.64 -14.58
N GLN A 210 -16.18 13.68 -13.49
CA GLN A 210 -15.22 12.63 -13.15
C GLN A 210 -15.90 11.28 -12.91
N LEU A 211 -17.11 11.27 -12.34
CA LEU A 211 -17.88 10.05 -12.11
C LEU A 211 -18.36 9.43 -13.44
N HIS A 212 -18.78 10.26 -14.40
CA HIS A 212 -19.17 9.82 -15.74
C HIS A 212 -18.06 9.02 -16.45
N GLU A 213 -16.79 9.37 -16.22
CA GLU A 213 -15.65 8.71 -16.84
C GLU A 213 -15.44 7.26 -16.39
N TYR A 214 -15.93 6.89 -15.20
CA TYR A 214 -15.77 5.53 -14.66
C TYR A 214 -16.74 4.54 -15.33
N LYS A 215 -17.89 5.01 -15.81
CA LYS A 215 -18.93 4.17 -16.42
C LYS A 215 -18.42 3.36 -17.62
N PRO A 216 -17.81 3.95 -18.67
CA PRO A 216 -17.30 3.17 -19.80
C PRO A 216 -16.17 2.23 -19.40
N LEU A 217 -15.33 2.61 -18.43
CA LEU A 217 -14.24 1.77 -17.94
C LEU A 217 -14.77 0.51 -17.23
N LEU A 218 -15.79 0.67 -16.38
CA LEU A 218 -16.44 -0.43 -15.69
C LEU A 218 -17.22 -1.35 -16.63
N GLU A 219 -17.86 -0.80 -17.67
CA GLU A 219 -18.52 -1.58 -18.72
C GLU A 219 -17.52 -2.44 -19.50
N ASN A 220 -16.33 -1.91 -19.82
CA ASN A 220 -15.26 -2.70 -20.45
C ASN A 220 -14.81 -3.88 -19.58
N ILE A 221 -14.65 -3.65 -18.27
CA ILE A 221 -14.35 -4.73 -17.32
C ILE A 221 -15.53 -5.71 -17.27
N ARG A 222 -16.78 -5.25 -17.29
CA ARG A 222 -17.96 -6.14 -17.26
C ARG A 222 -17.95 -7.14 -18.41
N ILE A 223 -17.60 -6.69 -19.62
CA ILE A 223 -17.56 -7.52 -20.83
C ILE A 223 -16.52 -8.64 -20.71
N SER A 224 -15.37 -8.36 -20.07
CA SER A 224 -14.29 -9.33 -19.92
C SER A 224 -14.48 -10.33 -18.77
N GLN A 225 -15.50 -10.17 -17.91
CA GLN A 225 -15.70 -10.99 -16.72
C GLN A 225 -16.71 -12.14 -16.87
N ASN A 226 -16.49 -13.19 -16.08
CA ASN A 226 -17.43 -14.30 -15.86
C ASN A 226 -18.60 -13.88 -14.95
N CYS A 227 -19.67 -14.68 -14.90
CA CYS A 227 -20.96 -14.33 -14.26
C CYS A 227 -20.88 -13.82 -12.82
N GLY A 228 -19.92 -14.30 -12.01
CA GLY A 228 -19.74 -13.86 -10.61
C GLY A 228 -19.24 -12.42 -10.48
N GLY A 229 -18.26 -12.02 -11.30
CA GLY A 229 -17.71 -10.65 -11.31
C GLY A 229 -18.71 -9.63 -11.84
N ARG A 230 -19.56 -10.02 -12.81
CA ARG A 230 -20.59 -9.13 -13.38
C ARG A 230 -21.56 -8.57 -12.35
N ARG A 231 -22.01 -9.37 -11.38
CA ARG A 231 -22.98 -8.91 -10.36
C ARG A 231 -22.46 -7.76 -9.50
N LEU A 232 -21.18 -7.77 -9.12
CA LEU A 232 -20.60 -6.66 -8.35
C LEU A 232 -20.41 -5.43 -9.22
N ILE A 233 -20.04 -5.62 -10.49
CA ILE A 233 -19.90 -4.52 -11.45
C ILE A 233 -21.27 -3.87 -11.70
N ASP A 234 -22.32 -4.66 -11.91
CA ASP A 234 -23.69 -4.16 -12.12
C ASP A 234 -24.19 -3.35 -10.92
N ARG A 235 -23.92 -3.81 -9.69
CA ARG A 235 -24.22 -3.03 -8.47
C ARG A 235 -23.45 -1.70 -8.43
N THR A 236 -22.18 -1.72 -8.81
CA THR A 236 -21.33 -0.52 -8.81
C THR A 236 -21.79 0.47 -9.88
N LEU A 237 -22.14 -0.01 -11.07
CA LEU A 237 -22.71 0.79 -12.15
C LEU A 237 -24.06 1.40 -11.76
N ALA A 238 -24.94 0.64 -11.09
CA ALA A 238 -26.21 1.16 -10.60
C ALA A 238 -26.02 2.28 -9.57
N VAL A 239 -25.04 2.13 -8.67
CA VAL A 239 -24.70 3.16 -7.68
C VAL A 239 -24.20 4.43 -8.35
N ILE A 240 -23.39 4.31 -9.41
CA ILE A 240 -22.92 5.46 -10.19
C ILE A 240 -24.09 6.11 -10.95
N GLN A 241 -24.94 5.32 -11.59
CA GLN A 241 -26.07 5.81 -12.41
C GLN A 241 -27.04 6.69 -11.60
N ASN A 242 -27.35 6.30 -10.37
CA ASN A 242 -28.27 7.05 -9.49
C ASN A 242 -27.78 8.46 -9.11
N GLU A 243 -26.50 8.79 -9.31
CA GLU A 243 -25.94 10.13 -9.02
C GLU A 243 -25.78 11.00 -10.26
N LEU A 244 -25.95 10.41 -11.44
CA LEU A 244 -25.90 11.11 -12.73
C LEU A 244 -27.29 11.59 -13.18
N GLU A 245 -28.34 11.17 -12.48
CA GLU A 245 -29.76 11.53 -12.69
C GLU A 245 -30.22 12.57 -11.67
#